data_AF-A0A2N1RMF2-F1
#
_entry.id   AF-A0A2N1RMF2-F1
#
_cell.length_a   1.000
_cell.length_b   1.000
_cell.length_c   1.000
_cell.angle_alpha   90.00
_cell.angle_beta   90.00
_cell.angle_gamma   90.00
#
_symmetry.space_group_name_H-M   'P 1'
#
loop_
_entity.id
_entity.type
_entity.pdbx_description
1 polymer ?
#
loop_
_entity_poly.entity_id
_entity_poly.type
_entity_poly.pdbx_seq_one_letter_code
_entity_poly.pdbx_strand_id
1 'polypeptide(L)'
;MADYNRLLIITSKHSGGFMKPAFFNIPEAKRELIINACIDEFASHGYEKSSTDRIIKTAGISKGGLYEYIAAKEELFVYVTTHTVNYTDLYKAD
;
A
#
# COMPACT_ATOMS: atom_id res chain seq x y z
N MET A 1 -21.56 -3.18 -8.80
CA MET A 1 -20.35 -2.57 -8.20
C MET A 1 -19.98 -3.17 -6.84
N ALA A 2 -20.91 -3.47 -5.93
CA ALA A 2 -20.59 -4.10 -4.64
C ALA A 2 -20.08 -5.57 -4.74
N ASP A 3 -20.51 -6.34 -5.75
CA ASP A 3 -20.13 -7.76 -5.89
C ASP A 3 -18.75 -8.01 -6.50
N TYR A 4 -18.19 -7.06 -7.26
CA TYR A 4 -16.88 -7.25 -7.89
C TYR A 4 -15.74 -7.26 -6.85
N ASN A 5 -15.88 -6.42 -5.82
CA ASN A 5 -14.98 -6.42 -4.67
C ASN A 5 -15.06 -7.72 -3.86
N ARG A 6 -16.21 -8.43 -3.91
CA ARG A 6 -16.39 -9.72 -3.24
C ARG A 6 -15.75 -10.87 -4.01
N LEU A 7 -15.73 -10.79 -5.35
CA LEU A 7 -15.09 -11.78 -6.23
C LEU A 7 -13.56 -11.73 -6.14
N LEU A 8 -12.96 -10.53 -6.04
CA LEU A 8 -11.51 -10.34 -5.89
C LEU A 8 -10.94 -10.88 -4.57
N ILE A 9 -11.76 -10.95 -3.51
CA ILE A 9 -11.34 -11.46 -2.18
C ILE A 9 -11.26 -13.00 -2.15
N ILE A 10 -12.02 -13.70 -3.01
CA ILE A 10 -12.14 -15.16 -2.97
C ILE A 10 -11.07 -15.86 -3.82
N THR A 11 -10.53 -15.21 -4.86
CA THR A 11 -9.62 -15.82 -5.83
C THR A 11 -8.13 -15.77 -5.45
N SER A 12 -7.75 -15.15 -4.33
CA SER A 12 -6.35 -14.83 -3.98
C SER A 12 -5.71 -15.67 -2.87
N LYS A 13 -6.35 -16.75 -2.44
CA LYS A 13 -5.96 -17.49 -1.22
C LYS A 13 -4.53 -18.07 -1.17
N HIS A 14 -3.68 -17.92 -2.21
CA HIS A 14 -2.36 -18.57 -2.26
C HIS A 14 -1.13 -17.69 -2.58
N SER A 15 -1.22 -16.36 -2.51
CA SER A 15 -0.02 -15.49 -2.48
C SER A 15 -0.41 -14.12 -1.96
N GLY A 16 0.35 -13.56 -1.01
CA GLY A 16 -0.05 -12.48 -0.13
C GLY A 16 -0.59 -11.19 -0.77
N GLY A 17 -1.26 -10.38 0.05
CA GLY A 17 -1.43 -8.95 -0.24
C GLY A 17 -2.84 -8.54 -0.63
N PHE A 18 -3.70 -8.31 0.36
CA PHE A 18 -4.62 -7.19 0.26
C PHE A 18 -4.61 -6.43 1.57
N MET A 19 -4.39 -5.12 1.46
CA MET A 19 -4.56 -4.18 2.57
C MET A 19 -5.91 -4.46 3.26
N LYS A 20 -5.95 -4.37 4.58
CA LYS A 20 -7.19 -4.58 5.35
C LYS A 20 -8.25 -3.57 4.87
N PRO A 21 -9.55 -3.91 4.92
CA PRO A 21 -10.63 -3.02 4.47
C PRO A 21 -10.58 -1.61 5.07
N ALA A 22 -10.09 -1.48 6.31
CA ALA A 22 -9.91 -0.20 6.99
C ALA A 22 -9.03 0.79 6.20
N PHE A 23 -8.06 0.31 5.43
CA PHE A 23 -7.19 1.14 4.60
C PHE A 23 -7.93 1.83 3.45
N PHE A 24 -8.98 1.21 2.92
CA PHE A 24 -9.77 1.81 1.84
C PHE A 24 -10.83 2.77 2.35
N ASN A 25 -11.11 2.75 3.65
CA ASN A 25 -12.10 3.60 4.31
C ASN A 25 -11.49 4.89 4.90
N ILE A 26 -10.16 5.06 4.89
CA ILE A 26 -9.55 6.32 5.33
C ILE A 26 -9.65 7.41 4.24
N PRO A 27 -9.63 8.70 4.63
CA PRO A 27 -9.61 9.80 3.68
C PRO A 27 -8.48 9.65 2.65
N GLU A 28 -8.77 10.00 1.40
CA GLU A 28 -7.84 9.86 0.28
C GLU A 28 -6.48 10.53 0.54
N ALA A 29 -6.47 11.77 1.02
CA ALA A 29 -5.23 12.47 1.36
C ALA A 29 -4.37 11.71 2.39
N LYS A 30 -5.00 11.05 3.37
CA LYS A 30 -4.27 10.23 4.36
C LYS A 30 -3.72 8.97 3.71
N ARG A 31 -4.48 8.35 2.80
CA ARG A 31 -4.04 7.18 2.04
C ARG A 31 -2.84 7.51 1.15
N GLU A 32 -2.86 8.64 0.47
CA GLU A 32 -1.75 9.14 -0.36
C GLU A 32 -0.48 9.36 0.46
N LEU A 33 -0.57 9.97 1.65
CA LEU A 33 0.58 10.13 2.55
C LEU A 33 1.25 8.79 2.90
N ILE A 34 0.45 7.77 3.18
CA ILE A 34 0.96 6.42 3.49
C ILE A 34 1.61 5.80 2.27
N ILE A 35 0.97 5.92 1.10
CA ILE A 35 1.50 5.38 -0.17
C ILE A 35 2.83 6.04 -0.52
N ASN A 36 2.91 7.37 -0.47
CA ASN A 36 4.13 8.11 -0.76
C ASN A 36 5.26 7.74 0.20
N ALA A 37 4.97 7.66 1.50
CA ALA A 37 5.97 7.21 2.49
C ALA A 37 6.48 5.79 2.23
N CYS A 38 5.61 4.88 1.76
CA CYS A 38 6.01 3.54 1.37
C CYS A 38 6.88 3.57 0.10
N ILE A 39 6.48 4.32 -0.93
CA ILE A 39 7.25 4.48 -2.17
C ILE A 39 8.66 4.99 -1.85
N ASP A 40 8.77 6.07 -1.09
CA ASP A 40 10.04 6.67 -0.70
C ASP A 40 10.94 5.68 0.06
N GLU A 41 10.37 4.97 1.03
CA GLU A 41 11.08 3.99 1.84
C GLU A 41 11.59 2.81 0.99
N PHE A 42 10.71 2.20 0.20
CA PHE A 42 11.06 1.02 -0.59
C PHE A 42 11.97 1.37 -1.77
N ALA A 43 11.81 2.53 -2.39
CA ALA A 43 12.71 2.99 -3.45
C ALA A 43 14.13 3.29 -2.90
N SER A 44 14.22 3.87 -1.70
CA SER A 44 15.50 4.25 -1.10
C SER A 44 16.27 3.08 -0.48
N HIS A 45 15.56 2.08 0.06
CA HIS A 45 16.17 1.02 0.86
C HIS A 45 15.97 -0.39 0.30
N GLY A 46 15.09 -0.56 -0.68
CA GLY A 46 14.66 -1.89 -1.14
C GLY A 46 13.80 -2.61 -0.10
N TYR A 47 13.25 -3.77 -0.46
CA TYR A 47 12.36 -4.53 0.41
C TYR A 47 13.03 -4.99 1.71
N GLU A 48 14.20 -5.62 1.63
CA GLU A 48 14.86 -6.22 2.81
C GLU A 48 15.23 -5.19 3.87
N LYS A 49 15.83 -4.06 3.47
CA LYS A 49 16.32 -3.04 4.41
C LYS A 49 15.27 -1.99 4.79
N SER A 50 14.06 -2.08 4.22
CA SER A 50 12.97 -1.15 4.54
C SER A 50 12.45 -1.33 5.97
N SER A 51 11.93 -0.24 6.54
CA SER A 51 11.39 -0.17 7.90
C SER A 51 9.98 0.39 7.94
N THR A 52 9.06 -0.36 8.56
CA THR A 52 7.71 0.14 8.85
C THR A 52 7.72 1.31 9.82
N ASP A 53 8.69 1.37 10.75
CA ASP A 53 8.79 2.50 11.70
C ASP A 53 9.21 3.79 10.99
N ARG A 54 10.04 3.71 9.93
CA ARG A 54 10.34 4.88 9.07
C ARG A 54 9.12 5.30 8.27
N ILE A 55 8.40 4.36 7.68
CA ILE A 55 7.13 4.63 6.98
C ILE A 55 6.13 5.33 7.91
N ILE A 56 5.95 4.83 9.13
CA ILE A 56 5.09 5.42 10.16
C ILE A 56 5.48 6.88 10.43
N LYS A 57 6.78 7.13 10.63
CA LYS A 57 7.32 8.46 10.89
C LYS A 57 7.09 9.41 9.72
N THR A 58 7.39 8.98 8.49
CA THR A 58 7.24 9.80 7.27
C THR A 58 5.78 10.07 6.96
N ALA A 59 4.89 9.08 7.11
CA ALA A 59 3.45 9.24 6.88
C ALA A 59 2.72 10.00 8.00
N GLY A 60 3.38 10.28 9.13
CA GLY A 60 2.77 10.97 10.26
C GLY A 60 1.63 10.19 10.92
N ILE A 61 1.69 8.85 10.94
CA ILE A 61 0.68 7.99 11.56
C ILE A 61 1.21 7.34 12.83
N SER A 62 0.33 6.70 13.60
CA SER A 62 0.74 5.87 14.74
C SER A 62 1.10 4.45 14.29
N LYS A 63 1.92 3.77 15.09
CA LYS A 63 2.25 2.35 14.87
C LYS A 63 1.00 1.46 14.87
N GLY A 64 0.12 1.66 15.85
CA GLY A 64 -1.18 0.98 15.90
C GLY A 64 -2.01 1.23 14.63
N GLY A 65 -2.07 2.47 14.17
CA GLY A 65 -2.80 2.83 12.95
C GLY A 65 -2.28 2.12 11.70
N LEU A 66 -0.96 1.95 11.55
CA LEU A 66 -0.44 1.16 10.42
C LEU A 66 -0.90 -0.30 10.49
N TYR A 67 -0.85 -0.93 11.68
CA TYR A 67 -1.25 -2.32 11.84
C TYR A 67 -2.78 -2.54 11.80
N GLU A 68 -3.60 -1.48 11.86
CA GLU A 68 -5.01 -1.53 11.49
C GLU A 68 -5.21 -1.71 9.98
N TYR A 69 -4.24 -1.26 9.16
CA TYR A 69 -4.31 -1.27 7.70
C TYR A 69 -3.61 -2.48 7.07
N ILE A 70 -2.61 -3.04 7.74
CA ILE A 70 -1.83 -4.19 7.25
C ILE A 70 -1.65 -5.28 8.30
N ALA A 71 -1.46 -6.50 7.85
CA ALA A 71 -0.97 -7.61 8.67
C ALA A 71 0.56 -7.70 8.64
N ALA A 72 1.20 -7.37 7.50
CA ALA A 72 2.65 -7.49 7.33
C ALA A 72 3.22 -6.43 6.37
N LYS A 73 4.54 -6.21 6.46
CA LYS A 73 5.29 -5.29 5.59
C LYS A 73 5.15 -5.64 4.10
N GLU A 74 5.07 -6.94 3.79
CA GLU A 74 4.89 -7.45 2.43
C GLU A 74 3.63 -6.88 1.76
N GLU A 75 2.55 -6.66 2.51
CA GLU A 75 1.30 -6.12 1.96
C GLU A 75 1.48 -4.68 1.48
N LEU A 76 2.24 -3.85 2.20
CA LEU A 76 2.58 -2.50 1.75
C LEU A 76 3.40 -2.55 0.47
N PHE A 77 4.40 -3.44 0.43
CA PHE A 77 5.30 -3.57 -0.71
C PHE A 77 4.53 -3.98 -1.97
N VAL A 78 3.79 -5.09 -1.90
CA VAL A 78 2.95 -5.58 -3.01
C VAL A 78 1.94 -4.53 -3.46
N TYR A 79 1.30 -3.84 -2.51
CA TYR A 79 0.35 -2.78 -2.83
C TYR A 79 1.01 -1.65 -3.62
N VAL A 80 2.10 -1.06 -3.11
CA VAL A 80 2.71 0.09 -3.80
C VAL A 80 3.35 -0.29 -5.13
N THR A 81 3.98 -1.46 -5.25
CA THR A 81 4.56 -1.90 -6.52
C THR A 81 3.51 -2.16 -7.59
N THR A 82 2.32 -2.62 -7.19
CA THR A 82 1.19 -2.81 -8.12
C THR A 82 0.52 -1.46 -8.45
N HIS A 83 0.47 -0.55 -7.49
CA HIS A 83 -0.17 0.77 -7.64
C HIS A 83 0.67 1.75 -8.48
N THR A 84 2.00 1.70 -8.42
CA THR A 84 2.88 2.63 -9.15
C THR A 84 3.02 2.34 -10.64
N VAL A 85 2.75 1.11 -11.09
CA VAL A 85 2.85 0.71 -12.51
C VAL A 85 1.84 1.45 -13.41
N ASN A 86 0.79 2.05 -12.84
CA ASN A 86 -0.18 2.86 -13.56
C ASN A 86 0.29 4.29 -13.91
N TYR A 87 1.43 4.77 -13.38
CA TYR A 87 1.95 6.11 -13.75
C TYR A 87 2.75 6.11 -15.06
N THR A 88 3.18 4.94 -15.54
CA THR A 88 3.97 4.82 -16.78
C THR A 88 3.17 5.18 -18.03
N ASP A 89 1.83 5.11 -17.97
CA ASP A 89 0.96 5.50 -19.08
C ASP A 89 0.84 7.03 -19.25
N LEU A 90 1.26 7.82 -18.26
CA LEU A 90 1.26 9.29 -18.34
C LEU A 90 2.52 9.86 -19.02
N TYR A 91 3.55 9.03 -19.26
CA TYR A 91 4.81 9.44 -19.93
C TYR A 91 4.87 9.05 -21.42
N LYS A 92 3.80 8.47 -21.98
CA LYS A 92 3.65 8.21 -23.43
C LYS A 92 2.72 9.19 -24.14
N ALA A 93 2.60 10.41 -23.61
CA ALA A 93 1.94 11.51 -24.32
C ALA A 93 3.02 12.49 -24.80
N ASP A 94 3.81 12.05 -25.79
CA ASP A 94 4.53 12.88 -26.76
C ASP A 94 4.79 12.03 -28.01
#